data_AF-X1LF80-F1
#
_entry.id   AF-X1LF80-F1
#
_cell.length_a   1.000
_cell.length_b   1.000
_cell.length_c   1.000
_cell.angle_alpha   90.00
_cell.angle_beta   90.00
_cell.angle_gamma   90.00
#
_symmetry.space_group_name_H-M   'P 1'
#
loop_
_entity.id
_entity.type
_entity.pdbx_description
1 polymer ?
#
loop_
_entity_poly.entity_id
_entity_poly.type
_entity_poly.pdbx_seq_one_letter_code
_entity_poly.pdbx_strand_id
1 'polypeptide(L)'
;MEKGYITVGEILKAVAKHYCLSEEAVIGGHAKDATMVAIYLVNVHTPRSLSEIGKLFKVEKFAVAKRLCRFKQGQLKQRRYQRTVRALEKKLLGK
;
A
#
# COMPACT_ATOMS: atom_id res chain seq x y z
N MET A 1 6.29 -22.62 -6.84
CA MET A 1 6.20 -21.29 -7.50
C MET A 1 6.75 -20.26 -6.53
N GLU A 2 8.05 -19.98 -6.59
CA GLU A 2 8.64 -18.91 -5.80
C GLU A 2 8.10 -17.57 -6.33
N LYS A 3 7.20 -16.94 -5.57
CA LYS A 3 6.87 -15.55 -5.80
C LYS A 3 8.15 -14.77 -5.46
N GLY A 4 8.87 -14.27 -6.47
CA GLY A 4 9.82 -13.19 -6.24
C GLY A 4 9.07 -12.09 -5.49
N TYR A 5 9.40 -11.88 -4.22
CA TYR A 5 8.68 -10.93 -3.38
C TYR A 5 8.87 -9.54 -3.97
N ILE A 6 7.76 -8.84 -4.22
CA ILE A 6 7.81 -7.43 -4.61
C ILE A 6 8.46 -6.67 -3.45
N THR A 7 9.45 -5.84 -3.74
CA THR A 7 10.11 -5.06 -2.71
C THR A 7 9.23 -3.89 -2.27
N VAL A 8 9.41 -3.43 -1.03
CA VAL A 8 8.71 -2.24 -0.52
C VAL A 8 8.96 -1.02 -1.42
N GLY A 9 10.19 -0.86 -1.92
CA GLY A 9 10.57 0.24 -2.80
C GLY A 9 9.80 0.22 -4.13
N GLU A 10 9.63 -0.95 -4.75
CA GLU A 10 8.83 -1.07 -5.98
C GLU A 10 7.37 -0.69 -5.76
N ILE A 11 6.78 -1.09 -4.63
CA ILE A 11 5.41 -0.72 -4.26
C ILE A 11 5.30 0.80 -4.10
N LEU A 12 6.21 1.42 -3.33
CA LEU A 12 6.20 2.86 -3.08
C LEU A 12 6.37 3.64 -4.38
N LYS A 13 7.33 3.27 -5.22
CA LYS A 13 7.56 3.87 -6.54
C LYS A 13 6.33 3.78 -7.44
N ALA A 14 5.66 2.62 -7.47
CA ALA A 14 4.48 2.41 -8.29
C ALA A 14 3.29 3.27 -7.80
N VAL A 15 3.08 3.34 -6.48
CA VAL A 15 2.02 4.16 -5.88
C VAL A 15 2.30 5.64 -6.09
N ALA A 16 3.52 6.10 -5.78
CA ALA A 16 3.96 7.48 -5.98
C ALA A 16 3.72 7.94 -7.43
N LYS A 17 4.14 7.12 -8.42
CA LYS A 17 3.89 7.38 -9.83
C LYS A 17 2.40 7.41 -10.20
N HIS A 18 1.57 6.54 -9.61
CA HIS A 18 0.12 6.51 -9.91
C HIS A 18 -0.61 7.75 -9.39
N TYR A 19 -0.20 8.28 -8.25
CA TYR A 19 -0.81 9.45 -7.62
C TYR A 19 -0.11 10.78 -7.96
N CYS A 20 0.94 10.76 -8.80
CA CYS A 20 1.78 11.92 -9.12
C CYS A 20 2.40 12.58 -7.87
N LEU A 21 2.92 11.76 -6.96
CA LEU A 21 3.56 12.17 -5.71
C LEU A 21 5.00 11.64 -5.64
N SER A 22 5.79 12.15 -4.70
CA SER A 22 7.06 11.52 -4.32
C SER A 22 6.83 10.36 -3.36
N GLU A 23 7.80 9.45 -3.23
CA GLU A 23 7.73 8.33 -2.29
C GLU A 23 7.65 8.81 -0.84
N GLU A 24 8.37 9.89 -0.51
CA GLU A 24 8.35 10.54 0.80
C GLU A 24 6.97 11.14 1.11
N ALA A 25 6.29 11.70 0.12
CA ALA A 25 4.93 12.22 0.30
C ALA A 25 3.92 11.10 0.61
N VAL A 26 4.12 9.91 0.00
CA VAL A 26 3.31 8.71 0.27
C VAL A 26 3.61 8.16 1.68
N ILE A 27 4.90 8.05 2.05
CA ILE A 27 5.33 7.58 3.38
C ILE A 27 4.87 8.55 4.48
N GLY A 28 5.03 9.86 4.25
CA GLY A 28 4.71 10.93 5.19
C GLY A 28 3.22 11.16 5.41
N GLY A 29 2.35 10.48 4.66
CA GLY A 29 0.90 10.59 4.86
C GLY A 29 0.27 11.84 4.25
N HIS A 30 0.96 12.53 3.34
CA HIS A 30 0.47 13.78 2.74
C HIS A 30 -0.79 13.56 1.89
N ALA A 31 -0.91 12.39 1.26
CA ALA A 31 -2.11 11.98 0.53
C ALA A 31 -2.70 10.71 1.13
N LYS A 32 -3.79 10.86 1.89
CA LYS A 32 -4.43 9.76 2.66
C LYS A 32 -4.75 8.53 1.81
N ASP A 33 -5.25 8.73 0.59
CA ASP A 33 -5.60 7.64 -0.32
C ASP A 33 -4.37 6.90 -0.84
N ALA A 34 -3.34 7.63 -1.27
CA ALA A 34 -2.07 7.04 -1.73
C ALA A 34 -1.39 6.25 -0.61
N THR A 35 -1.30 6.84 0.58
CA THR A 35 -0.72 6.19 1.77
C THR A 35 -1.50 4.93 2.16
N MET A 36 -2.83 4.95 2.13
CA MET A 36 -3.62 3.76 2.45
C MET A 36 -3.45 2.64 1.42
N VAL A 37 -3.41 2.98 0.13
CA VAL A 37 -3.14 2.00 -0.93
C VAL A 37 -1.73 1.41 -0.77
N ALA A 38 -0.72 2.24 -0.45
CA ALA A 38 0.63 1.76 -0.18
C ALA A 38 0.69 0.81 1.03
N ILE A 39 0.11 1.20 2.17
CA ILE A 39 0.02 0.34 3.37
C ILE A 39 -0.64 -0.99 3.05
N TYR A 40 -1.72 -0.98 2.26
CA TYR A 40 -2.41 -2.20 1.84
C TYR A 40 -1.53 -3.09 0.97
N LEU A 41 -0.91 -2.54 -0.08
CA LEU A 41 -0.08 -3.31 -1.00
C LEU A 41 1.17 -3.88 -0.30
N VAL A 42 1.82 -3.12 0.59
CA VAL A 42 2.94 -3.61 1.39
C VAL A 42 2.52 -4.79 2.26
N ASN A 43 1.36 -4.70 2.93
CA ASN A 43 0.84 -5.79 3.76
C ASN A 43 0.47 -7.06 2.96
N VAL A 44 0.04 -6.92 1.71
CA VAL A 44 -0.42 -8.06 0.90
C VAL A 44 0.72 -8.73 0.15
N HIS A 45 1.68 -7.95 -0.35
CA HIS A 45 2.68 -8.43 -1.31
C HIS A 45 4.09 -8.55 -0.74
N THR A 46 4.29 -8.17 0.53
CA THR A 46 5.59 -8.29 1.21
C THR A 46 5.43 -9.08 2.51
N PRO A 47 6.49 -9.75 3.00
CA PRO A 47 6.46 -10.47 4.27
C PRO A 47 6.55 -9.56 5.52
N ARG A 48 6.35 -8.24 5.36
CA ARG A 48 6.49 -7.27 6.47
C ARG A 48 5.37 -7.44 7.49
N SER A 49 5.77 -7.48 8.76
CA SER A 49 4.85 -7.44 9.88
C SER A 49 4.18 -6.06 10.02
N LEU A 50 3.03 -6.02 10.70
CA LEU A 50 2.33 -4.77 11.01
C LEU A 50 3.20 -3.76 11.78
N SER A 51 4.14 -4.26 12.59
CA SER A 51 5.10 -3.41 13.32
C SER A 51 6.08 -2.73 12.37
N GLU A 52 6.63 -3.47 11.41
CA GLU A 52 7.56 -2.92 10.40
C GLU A 52 6.86 -1.94 9.45
N ILE A 53 5.63 -2.25 9.04
CA ILE A 53 4.80 -1.32 8.26
C ILE A 53 4.54 -0.05 9.08
N GLY A 54 4.25 -0.20 10.37
CA GLY A 54 4.09 0.93 11.28
C GLY A 54 5.32 1.83 11.34
N LYS A 55 6.51 1.23 11.50
CA LYS A 55 7.79 1.97 11.47
C LYS A 55 7.98 2.71 10.15
N LEU A 56 7.70 2.06 9.02
CA LEU A 56 7.82 2.66 7.68
C LEU A 56 6.96 3.92 7.54
N PHE A 57 5.69 3.87 7.96
CA PHE A 57 4.74 4.97 7.81
C PHE A 57 4.64 5.88 9.04
N LYS A 58 5.51 5.72 10.05
CA LYS A 58 5.47 6.45 11.34
C LYS A 58 4.11 6.37 12.04
N VAL A 59 3.51 5.17 12.05
CA VAL A 59 2.20 4.89 12.63
C VAL A 59 2.31 3.69 13.56
N GLU A 60 1.60 3.71 14.69
CA GLU A 60 1.59 2.57 15.60
C GLU A 60 1.00 1.30 14.96
N LYS A 61 1.52 0.13 15.36
CA LYS A 61 1.08 -1.19 14.89
C LYS A 61 -0.45 -1.35 14.91
N PHE A 62 -1.11 -0.99 16.01
CA PHE A 62 -2.57 -1.11 16.15
C PHE A 62 -3.33 -0.14 15.24
N ALA A 63 -2.79 1.06 15.03
CA ALA A 63 -3.35 2.01 14.09
C ALA A 63 -3.23 1.51 12.64
N VAL A 64 -2.13 0.85 12.26
CA VAL A 64 -1.99 0.16 10.97
C VAL A 64 -3.06 -0.92 10.80
N ALA A 65 -3.22 -1.79 11.81
CA ALA A 65 -4.25 -2.84 11.78
C ALA A 65 -5.67 -2.28 11.60
N LYS A 66 -6.01 -1.24 12.37
CA LYS A 66 -7.32 -0.57 12.31
C LYS A 66 -7.56 0.08 10.95
N ARG A 67 -6.55 0.75 10.39
CA ARG A 67 -6.60 1.35 9.04
C ARG A 67 -6.82 0.31 7.96
N LEU A 68 -6.07 -0.80 7.99
CA LEU A 68 -6.21 -1.91 7.05
C LEU A 68 -7.61 -2.55 7.13
N CYS A 69 -8.11 -2.78 8.35
CA CYS A 69 -9.43 -3.34 8.57
C CYS A 69 -10.53 -2.46 7.97
N ARG A 70 -10.52 -1.15 8.28
CA ARG A 70 -11.46 -0.17 7.70
C ARG A 70 -11.37 -0.08 6.19
N PHE A 71 -10.15 -0.09 5.65
CA PHE A 71 -9.94 -0.04 4.21
C PHE A 71 -10.53 -1.27 3.51
N LYS A 72 -10.23 -2.48 4.00
CA LYS A 72 -10.76 -3.74 3.44
C LYS A 72 -12.29 -3.83 3.53
N GLN A 73 -12.87 -3.40 4.65
CA GLN A 73 -14.32 -3.52 4.89
C GLN A 73 -15.15 -2.44 4.20
N GLY A 74 -14.57 -1.26 3.94
CA GLY A 74 -15.27 -0.10 3.35
C GLY A 74 -14.67 0.35 2.03
N GLN A 75 -13.54 1.06 2.08
CA GLN A 75 -12.96 1.76 0.91
C GLN A 75 -12.64 0.80 -0.26
N LEU A 76 -12.06 -0.37 0.01
CA LEU A 76 -11.71 -1.37 -1.01
C LEU A 76 -12.95 -1.96 -1.71
N LYS A 77 -14.16 -1.79 -1.18
CA LYS A 77 -15.40 -2.18 -1.88
C LYS A 77 -15.83 -1.14 -2.92
N GLN A 78 -15.32 0.09 -2.84
CA GLN A 78 -15.61 1.12 -3.83
C GLN A 78 -14.84 0.85 -5.11
N ARG A 79 -15.52 0.95 -6.26
CA ARG A 79 -14.93 0.67 -7.59
C ARG A 79 -13.63 1.41 -7.85
N ARG A 80 -13.49 2.65 -7.36
CA ARG A 80 -12.27 3.47 -7.52
C ARG A 80 -11.03 2.78 -6.94
N TYR A 81 -11.10 2.33 -5.68
CA TYR A 81 -9.94 1.69 -5.03
C TYR A 81 -9.69 0.30 -5.59
N GLN A 82 -10.73 -0.45 -5.98
CA GLN A 82 -10.55 -1.73 -6.67
C GLN A 82 -9.78 -1.57 -7.97
N ARG A 83 -10.15 -0.57 -8.79
CA ARG A 83 -9.47 -0.27 -10.04
C ARG A 83 -8.02 0.16 -9.81
N THR A 84 -7.79 1.06 -8.85
CA THR A 84 -6.44 1.51 -8.49
C THR A 84 -5.57 0.35 -8.02
N VAL A 85 -6.04 -0.46 -7.07
CA VAL A 85 -5.30 -1.61 -6.55
C VAL A 85 -5.01 -2.61 -7.66
N ARG A 86 -6.00 -3.01 -8.47
CA ARG A 86 -5.79 -3.93 -9.59
C ARG A 86 -4.79 -3.39 -10.60
N ALA A 87 -4.86 -2.11 -10.94
CA ALA A 87 -3.94 -1.47 -11.88
C ALA A 87 -2.51 -1.47 -11.34
N LEU A 88 -2.33 -1.24 -10.04
CA LEU A 88 -1.02 -1.29 -9.39
C LEU A 88 -0.50 -2.73 -9.28
N GLU A 89 -1.34 -3.68 -8.90
CA GLU A 89 -0.98 -5.11 -8.86
C GLU A 89 -0.55 -5.63 -10.23
N LYS A 90 -1.27 -5.27 -11.30
CA LYS A 90 -0.88 -5.56 -12.69
C LYS A 90 0.52 -5.04 -13.02
N LYS A 91 0.81 -3.79 -12.65
CA LYS A 91 2.14 -3.19 -12.87
C LYS A 91 3.24 -3.86 -12.08
N LEU A 92 2.96 -4.26 -10.84
CA LEU A 92 3.95 -4.86 -9.93
C LEU A 92 4.20 -6.34 -10.22
N LEU A 93 3.18 -7.08 -10.66
CA LEU A 93 3.25 -8.53 -10.89
C LEU A 93 3.44 -8.90 -12.37
N GLY A 94 3.43 -7.92 -13.27
CA GLY A 94 3.57 -8.15 -14.73
C GLY A 94 2.45 -8.99 -15.35
N LYS A 95 1.28 -9.07 -14.70
CA LYS A 95 0.11 -9.86 -15.14
C LYS A 95 -1.02 -8.97 -15.68
#